data_AF-A0A1H8XP76-F1
#
_entry.id   AF-A0A1H8XP76-F1
#
_cell.length_a   1.000
_cell.length_b   1.000
_cell.length_c   1.000
_cell.angle_alpha   90.00
_cell.angle_beta   90.00
_cell.angle_gamma   90.00
#
_symmetry.space_group_name_H-M   'P 1'
#
loop_
_entity.id
_entity.type
_entity.pdbx_description
1 polymer ?
#
loop_
_entity_poly.entity_id
_entity_poly.type
_entity_poly.pdbx_seq_one_letter_code
_entity_poly.pdbx_strand_id
1 'polypeptide(L)'
;MNTEPQWPQFAPLESRLDGTRDANGNDDAGERLAALKADLHEAKARLREVLEALADKYDISAKDVSYAIDGFADDMLAELVFGVERDLEQAVDDRASASVEARG
;
A
#
# COMPACT_ATOMS: atom_id res chain seq x y z
N MET A 1 7.70 20.34 31.02
CA MET A 1 8.69 19.71 30.13
C MET A 1 8.28 20.05 28.71
N ASN A 2 9.10 20.78 27.96
CA ASN A 2 8.86 21.00 26.53
C ASN A 2 9.45 19.80 25.79
N THR A 3 8.64 18.76 25.58
CA THR A 3 8.98 17.67 24.66
C THR A 3 8.61 18.13 23.26
N GLU A 4 9.61 18.49 22.46
CA GLU A 4 9.39 18.68 21.03
C GLU A 4 8.85 17.37 20.43
N PRO A 5 7.95 17.44 19.45
CA PRO A 5 7.36 16.25 18.84
C PRO A 5 8.45 15.56 18.05
N GLN A 6 8.72 14.29 18.36
CA GLN A 6 9.57 13.48 17.49
C GLN A 6 8.73 13.00 16.31
N TRP A 7 8.88 13.69 15.18
CA TRP A 7 8.27 13.24 13.92
C TRP A 7 9.02 12.02 13.38
N PRO A 8 8.30 11.00 12.87
CA PRO A 8 8.92 9.84 12.26
C PRO A 8 9.71 10.24 11.00
N GLN A 9 10.84 9.57 10.78
CA GLN A 9 11.66 9.73 9.58
C GLN A 9 11.52 8.47 8.72
N PHE A 10 11.19 8.66 7.44
CA PHE A 10 10.94 7.55 6.53
C PHE A 10 11.99 7.47 5.43
N ALA A 11 12.44 6.25 5.11
CA ALA A 11 13.23 6.00 3.91
C ALA A 11 12.35 6.18 2.64
N PRO A 12 12.93 6.55 1.48
CA PRO A 12 12.18 6.60 0.22
C PRO A 12 11.53 5.25 -0.11
N LEU A 13 10.27 5.29 -0.56
CA LEU A 13 9.53 4.08 -0.98
C LEU A 13 10.11 3.45 -2.27
N GLU A 14 10.86 4.24 -3.05
CA GLU A 14 11.35 3.86 -4.39
C GLU A 14 12.41 2.75 -4.39
N SER A 15 12.95 2.36 -3.24
CA SER A 15 14.07 1.41 -3.13
C SER A 15 13.75 -0.03 -3.57
N ARG A 16 12.50 -0.35 -3.96
CA ARG A 16 12.08 -1.71 -4.36
C ARG A 16 11.73 -1.90 -5.84
N LEU A 17 11.61 -0.81 -6.61
CA LEU A 17 11.14 -0.88 -8.01
C LEU A 17 12.28 -0.92 -9.05
N ASP A 18 13.53 -0.80 -8.63
CA ASP A 18 14.70 -0.78 -9.53
C ASP A 18 15.01 -2.15 -10.18
N GLY A 19 14.25 -3.20 -9.84
CA GLY A 19 14.47 -4.57 -10.33
C GLY A 19 13.47 -5.10 -11.37
N THR A 20 12.38 -4.37 -11.67
CA THR A 20 11.22 -4.93 -12.43
C THR A 20 11.05 -4.37 -13.83
N ARG A 21 11.97 -3.54 -14.33
CA ARG A 21 11.81 -2.88 -15.63
C ARG A 21 12.21 -3.72 -16.86
N ASP A 22 12.62 -4.97 -16.66
CA ASP A 22 13.14 -5.83 -17.73
C ASP A 22 12.23 -7.03 -18.05
N ALA A 23 11.42 -6.86 -19.10
CA ALA A 23 11.15 -7.85 -20.14
C ALA A 23 10.37 -9.17 -19.84
N ASN A 24 9.10 -9.10 -19.41
CA ASN A 24 8.00 -9.92 -19.96
C ASN A 24 6.65 -9.43 -19.38
N GLY A 25 5.79 -8.79 -20.18
CA GLY A 25 4.61 -8.05 -19.67
C GLY A 25 3.52 -8.85 -18.95
N ASN A 26 3.66 -10.17 -18.76
CA ASN A 26 2.63 -11.07 -18.24
C ASN A 26 2.94 -11.74 -16.88
N ASP A 27 4.21 -11.99 -16.53
CA ASP A 27 4.59 -12.38 -15.15
C ASP A 27 4.70 -11.14 -14.24
N ASP A 28 4.86 -9.97 -14.87
CA ASP A 28 4.92 -8.64 -14.27
C ASP A 28 3.63 -8.23 -13.54
N ALA A 29 2.44 -8.60 -14.01
CA ALA A 29 1.17 -8.11 -13.42
C ALA A 29 0.91 -8.65 -12.00
N GLY A 30 1.17 -9.95 -11.78
CA GLY A 30 1.02 -10.56 -10.46
C GLY A 30 2.06 -10.05 -9.46
N GLU A 31 3.31 -9.90 -9.90
CA GLU A 31 4.39 -9.33 -9.09
C GLU A 31 4.13 -7.86 -8.75
N ARG A 32 3.63 -7.07 -9.70
CA ARG A 32 3.22 -5.68 -9.48
C ARG A 32 2.03 -5.55 -8.55
N LEU A 33 1.04 -6.46 -8.63
CA LEU A 33 -0.07 -6.47 -7.69
C LEU A 33 0.40 -6.79 -6.27
N ALA A 34 1.31 -7.76 -6.12
CA ALA A 34 1.91 -8.07 -4.83
C ALA A 34 2.75 -6.91 -4.28
N ALA A 35 3.54 -6.25 -5.13
CA ALA A 35 4.30 -5.06 -4.77
C ALA A 35 3.39 -3.91 -4.34
N LEU A 36 2.32 -3.63 -5.09
CA LEU A 36 1.33 -2.60 -4.75
C LEU A 36 0.68 -2.86 -3.39
N LYS A 37 0.30 -4.11 -3.09
CA LYS A 37 -0.26 -4.49 -1.79
C LYS A 37 0.75 -4.31 -0.65
N ALA A 38 2.03 -4.62 -0.89
CA ALA A 38 3.09 -4.40 0.09
C ALA A 38 3.33 -2.91 0.35
N ASP A 39 3.38 -2.10 -0.72
CA ASP A 39 3.58 -0.65 -0.63
C ASP A 39 2.39 0.03 0.06
N LEU A 40 1.15 -0.44 -0.17
CA LEU A 40 -0.04 0.02 0.55
C LEU A 40 0.01 -0.29 2.04
N HIS A 41 0.43 -1.51 2.40
CA HIS A 41 0.61 -1.89 3.80
C HIS A 41 1.66 -1.01 4.49
N GLU A 42 2.78 -0.76 3.80
CA GLU A 42 3.83 0.13 4.30
C GLU A 42 3.34 1.58 4.42
N ALA A 43 2.60 2.09 3.42
CA ALA A 43 1.99 3.42 3.48
C ALA A 43 1.04 3.57 4.67
N LYS A 44 0.17 2.60 4.92
CA LYS A 44 -0.74 2.58 6.08
C LYS A 44 0.05 2.60 7.40
N ALA A 45 1.11 1.81 7.51
CA ALA A 45 1.96 1.79 8.70
C ALA A 45 2.62 3.16 8.95
N ARG A 46 3.14 3.79 7.90
CA ARG A 46 3.73 5.14 7.99
C ARG A 46 2.70 6.21 8.38
N LEU A 47 1.47 6.14 7.83
CA LEU A 47 0.38 7.03 8.25
C LEU A 47 0.08 6.87 9.74
N ARG A 48 0.06 5.63 10.24
CA ARG A 48 -0.14 5.36 11.67
C ARG A 48 0.93 6.02 12.52
N GLU A 49 2.20 5.88 12.16
CA GLU A 49 3.30 6.52 12.90
C GLU A 49 3.16 8.06 12.95
N VAL A 50 2.73 8.68 11.85
CA VAL A 50 2.48 10.14 11.81
C VAL A 50 1.33 10.53 12.74
N LEU A 51 0.24 9.76 12.75
CA LEU A 51 -0.92 10.03 13.60
C LEU A 51 -0.61 9.76 15.09
N GLU A 52 0.19 8.75 15.40
CA GLU A 52 0.67 8.47 16.76
C GLU A 52 1.57 9.61 17.27
N ALA A 53 2.51 10.11 16.46
CA ALA A 53 3.32 11.27 16.83
C ALA A 53 2.47 12.54 17.07
N LEU A 54 1.40 12.72 16.29
CA LEU A 54 0.44 13.79 16.49
C LEU A 54 -0.33 13.60 17.80
N ALA A 55 -0.75 12.38 18.08
CA ALA A 55 -1.50 12.04 19.27
C ALA A 55 -0.70 12.24 20.55
N ASP A 56 0.55 11.80 20.56
CA ASP A 56 1.48 12.00 21.67
C ASP A 56 1.71 13.49 21.97
N LYS A 57 1.81 14.31 20.93
CA LYS A 57 2.03 15.76 21.08
C LYS A 57 0.84 16.49 21.67
N TYR A 58 -0.37 16.08 21.32
CA TYR A 58 -1.60 16.81 21.62
C TYR A 58 -2.56 16.08 22.56
N ASP A 59 -2.11 14.99 23.20
CA ASP A 59 -2.90 14.17 24.12
C ASP A 59 -4.19 13.63 23.46
N ILE A 60 -4.08 13.20 22.19
CA ILE A 60 -5.18 12.55 21.47
C ILE A 60 -5.22 11.08 21.89
N SER A 61 -6.42 10.53 22.09
CA SER A 61 -6.54 9.15 22.51
C SER A 61 -6.09 8.17 21.41
N ALA A 62 -5.43 7.08 21.80
CA ALA A 62 -5.07 6.00 20.87
C ALA A 62 -6.30 5.42 20.14
N LYS A 63 -7.48 5.48 20.75
CA LYS A 63 -8.75 5.07 20.13
C LYS A 63 -9.09 5.94 18.90
N ASP A 64 -8.87 7.24 18.97
CA ASP A 64 -9.15 8.15 17.86
C ASP A 64 -8.17 7.92 16.71
N VAL A 65 -6.91 7.59 17.02
CA VAL A 65 -5.92 7.17 16.02
C VAL A 65 -6.34 5.87 15.34
N SER A 66 -6.75 4.84 16.09
CA SER A 66 -7.25 3.59 15.51
C SER A 66 -8.48 3.83 14.63
N TYR A 67 -9.41 4.69 15.05
CA TYR A 67 -10.58 5.04 14.25
C TYR A 67 -10.21 5.73 12.93
N ALA A 68 -9.25 6.66 12.96
CA ALA A 68 -8.76 7.33 11.76
C ALA A 68 -8.05 6.37 10.79
N ILE A 69 -7.29 5.40 11.31
CA ILE A 69 -6.55 4.44 10.48
C ILE A 69 -7.47 3.34 9.92
N ASP A 70 -8.22 2.65 10.77
CA ASP A 70 -8.96 1.45 10.39
C ASP A 70 -10.32 1.77 9.73
N GLY A 71 -10.79 3.01 9.83
CA GLY A 71 -11.93 3.51 9.06
C GLY A 71 -11.45 4.31 7.85
N PHE A 72 -11.04 5.56 8.10
CA PHE A 72 -10.84 6.53 7.02
C PHE A 72 -9.62 6.22 6.14
N ALA A 73 -8.47 5.88 6.72
CA ALA A 73 -7.26 5.64 5.93
C ALA A 73 -7.39 4.38 5.07
N ASP A 74 -8.04 3.32 5.58
CA ASP A 74 -8.30 2.11 4.79
C ASP A 74 -9.21 2.40 3.60
N ASP A 75 -10.34 3.07 3.79
CA ASP A 75 -11.26 3.42 2.71
C ASP A 75 -10.58 4.32 1.67
N MET A 76 -9.87 5.36 2.13
CA MET A 76 -9.16 6.29 1.25
C MET A 76 -8.05 5.58 0.44
N LEU A 77 -7.27 4.70 1.05
CA LEU A 77 -6.21 3.97 0.36
C LEU A 77 -6.79 2.98 -0.66
N ALA A 78 -7.87 2.28 -0.31
CA ALA A 78 -8.57 1.39 -1.23
C ALA A 78 -9.12 2.17 -2.44
N GLU A 79 -9.77 3.32 -2.21
CA GLU A 79 -10.27 4.19 -3.30
C GLU A 79 -9.13 4.72 -4.19
N LEU A 80 -7.99 5.10 -3.59
CA LEU A 80 -6.85 5.65 -4.31
C LEU A 80 -6.27 4.66 -5.33
N VAL A 81 -6.17 3.38 -4.96
CA VAL A 81 -5.52 2.36 -5.79
C VAL A 81 -6.49 1.47 -6.57
N PHE A 82 -7.79 1.59 -6.32
CA PHE A 82 -8.83 0.72 -6.89
C PHE A 82 -8.67 0.47 -8.39
N GLY A 83 -8.44 1.52 -9.17
CA GLY A 83 -8.28 1.39 -10.63
C GLY A 83 -7.06 0.57 -11.03
N VAL A 84 -5.93 0.76 -10.34
CA VAL A 84 -4.67 0.06 -10.62
C VAL A 84 -4.76 -1.40 -10.17
N GLU A 85 -5.31 -1.65 -8.97
CA GLU A 85 -5.52 -3.02 -8.49
C GLU A 85 -6.44 -3.81 -9.42
N ARG A 86 -7.59 -3.23 -9.81
CA ARG A 86 -8.53 -3.87 -10.74
C ARG A 86 -7.87 -4.21 -12.07
N ASP A 87 -7.12 -3.28 -12.65
CA ASP A 87 -6.49 -3.50 -13.96
C ASP A 87 -5.40 -4.59 -13.88
N LEU A 88 -4.66 -4.66 -12.78
CA LEU A 88 -3.68 -5.73 -12.52
C LEU A 88 -4.35 -7.09 -12.26
N GLU A 89 -5.45 -7.12 -11.49
CA GLU A 89 -6.23 -8.32 -11.22
C GLU A 89 -6.85 -8.89 -12.51
N GLN A 90 -7.43 -8.03 -13.35
CA GLN A 90 -7.96 -8.45 -14.65
C GLN A 90 -6.87 -9.06 -15.54
N ALA A 91 -5.69 -8.46 -15.59
CA ALA A 91 -4.56 -8.99 -16.37
C ALA A 91 -4.10 -10.38 -15.87
N VAL A 92 -4.19 -10.64 -14.57
CA VAL A 92 -3.90 -11.95 -13.98
C VAL A 92 -4.97 -12.99 -14.36
N ASP A 93 -6.26 -12.61 -14.30
CA ASP A 93 -7.38 -13.50 -14.62
C ASP A 93 -7.44 -13.86 -16.11
N ASP A 94 -7.17 -12.90 -17.00
CA ASP A 94 -7.12 -13.12 -18.45
C ASP A 94 -6.02 -14.14 -18.80
N ARG A 95 -4.88 -14.12 -18.09
CA ARG A 95 -3.80 -15.11 -18.24
C ARG A 95 -4.24 -16.49 -17.78
N ALA A 96 -4.90 -16.58 -16.63
CA ALA A 96 -5.38 -17.85 -16.10
C ALA A 96 -6.32 -18.53 -17.09
N SER A 97 -7.22 -17.75 -17.71
CA SER A 97 -8.17 -18.22 -18.71
C SER A 97 -7.48 -18.68 -20.01
N ALA A 98 -6.56 -17.88 -20.56
CA ALA A 98 -5.83 -18.24 -21.77
C ALA A 98 -4.97 -19.51 -21.62
N SER A 99 -4.40 -19.75 -20.43
CA SER A 99 -3.63 -20.97 -20.14
C SER A 99 -4.50 -22.24 -20.09
N VAL A 100 -5.79 -22.12 -19.76
CA VAL A 100 -6.72 -23.24 -19.73
C VAL A 100 -7.13 -23.63 -21.15
N GLU A 101 -7.40 -22.64 -22.01
CA GLU A 101 -7.78 -22.87 -23.42
C GLU A 101 -6.64 -23.47 -24.24
N ALA A 102 -5.38 -23.09 -24.01
CA ALA A 102 -4.23 -23.64 -24.73
C ALA A 102 -3.89 -25.11 -24.36
N ARG A 103 -4.51 -25.65 -23.32
CA ARG A 103 -4.29 -27.03 -22.83
C ARG A 103 -5.44 -28.00 -23.17
N GLY A 104 -6.53 -27.50 -23.75
CA GLY A 104 -7.67 -28.29 -24.25
C GLY A 104 -7.55 -28.58 -25.73
#